data_AF-A0A4Y2PBQ1-F1
#
_entry.id   AF-A0A4Y2PBQ1-F1
#
_cell.length_a   1.000
_cell.length_b   1.000
_cell.length_c   1.000
_cell.angle_alpha   90.00
_cell.angle_beta   90.00
_cell.angle_gamma   90.00
#
_symmetry.space_group_name_H-M   'P 1'
#
loop_
_entity.id
_entity.type
_entity.pdbx_description
1 polymer ?
#
loop_
_entity_poly.entity_id
_entity_poly.type
_entity_poly.pdbx_seq_one_letter_code
_entity_poly.pdbx_strand_id
1 'polypeptide(L)'
;MNTLAMAYELQVEPVIDQLLQDYLQVWPEDCSSQFVDECLPLLFTIFRHSKKEGTTLLLADIFSNCYSKEPIKEIRDVGYIGGARIDPTYVNNPEMSDVQFRVEGRVFYAHKIILVNASPRFKSMLSTKFSEGVPPVVQINDIRYDIFQLVMQYLYKGGFENCEIDQNDVLELMAAASFFQLDGLLRFCESRSSKLVDLDNVVSMYIHAKVYNALYLLEYCQGFLLQNMVALLTYDDSVRKLIFGKKLHNHDVLSGLLLVLQTRVREKSPKSAAKS
;
A
#
# COMPACT_ATOMS: atom_id res chain seq x y z
N MET A 1 12.07 28.90 10.15
CA MET A 1 11.15 28.95 8.99
C MET A 1 11.60 29.98 7.97
N ASN A 2 11.33 31.28 8.19
CA ASN A 2 11.65 32.34 7.22
C ASN A 2 13.14 32.36 6.81
N THR A 3 14.06 32.13 7.74
CA THR A 3 15.50 32.06 7.45
C THR A 3 15.88 30.92 6.51
N LEU A 4 15.28 29.74 6.66
CA LEU A 4 15.56 28.58 5.80
C LEU A 4 14.96 28.77 4.40
N ALA A 5 13.73 29.30 4.33
CA ALA A 5 13.08 29.64 3.06
C ALA A 5 13.91 30.67 2.27
N MET A 6 14.33 31.76 2.92
CA MET A 6 15.19 32.77 2.30
C MET A 6 16.55 32.21 1.87
N ALA A 7 17.19 31.39 2.72
CA ALA A 7 18.47 30.75 2.37
C ALA A 7 18.34 29.84 1.13
N TYR A 8 17.22 29.11 1.01
CA TYR A 8 16.92 28.29 -0.15
C TYR A 8 16.64 29.12 -1.41
N GLU A 9 15.82 30.18 -1.31
CA GLU A 9 15.54 31.10 -2.42
C GLU A 9 16.82 31.77 -2.95
N LEU A 10 17.73 32.13 -2.05
CA LEU A 10 19.02 32.74 -2.37
C LEU A 10 20.11 31.70 -2.71
N GLN A 11 19.80 30.40 -2.68
CA GLN A 11 20.73 29.29 -2.94
C GLN A 11 22.01 29.34 -2.09
N VAL A 12 21.89 29.80 -0.83
CA VAL A 12 23.01 29.91 0.11
C VAL A 12 23.23 28.58 0.82
N GLU A 13 23.80 27.66 0.08
CA GLU A 13 23.99 26.27 0.47
C GLU A 13 24.62 26.02 1.85
N PRO A 14 25.73 26.67 2.25
CA PRO A 14 26.32 26.45 3.58
C PRO A 14 25.37 26.85 4.73
N VAL A 15 24.52 27.85 4.49
CA VAL A 15 23.53 28.31 5.48
C VAL A 15 22.37 27.31 5.55
N ILE A 16 21.94 26.73 4.43
CA ILE A 16 20.93 25.67 4.41
C ILE A 16 21.41 24.47 5.24
N ASP A 17 22.63 23.98 4.97
CA ASP A 17 23.19 22.83 5.68
C ASP A 17 23.31 23.10 7.19
N GLN A 18 23.79 24.29 7.57
CA GLN A 18 23.88 24.68 8.99
C GLN A 18 22.50 24.74 9.66
N LEU A 19 21.51 25.36 9.03
CA LEU A 19 20.16 25.47 9.59
C LEU A 19 19.47 24.10 9.77
N LEU A 20 19.70 23.18 8.83
CA LEU A 20 19.19 21.82 8.93
C LEU A 20 19.91 21.01 10.02
N GLN A 21 21.22 21.20 10.21
CA GLN A 21 21.97 20.61 11.32
C GLN A 21 21.49 21.13 12.68
N ASP A 22 21.31 22.45 12.79
CA ASP A 22 20.78 23.10 13.99
C ASP A 22 19.38 22.55 14.32
N TYR A 23 18.54 22.34 13.30
CA TYR A 23 17.20 21.77 13.49
C TYR A 23 17.22 20.36 14.05
N LEU A 24 18.15 19.49 13.61
CA LEU A 24 18.31 18.15 14.18
C LEU A 24 18.76 18.18 15.65
N GLN A 25 19.65 19.11 16.00
CA GLN A 25 20.16 19.20 17.39
C GLN A 25 19.10 19.72 18.36
N VAL A 26 18.27 20.67 17.90
CA VAL A 26 17.28 21.35 18.74
C VAL A 26 15.89 20.75 18.53
N TRP A 27 15.79 19.53 17.97
CA TRP A 27 14.55 18.91 17.49
C TRP A 27 13.36 19.36 18.33
N PRO A 28 12.54 20.27 17.82
CA PRO A 28 11.47 20.77 18.64
C PRO A 28 10.44 19.63 18.66
N GLU A 29 10.03 19.20 19.85
CA GLU A 29 8.76 18.46 20.00
C GLU A 29 7.55 19.26 19.47
N ASP A 30 7.80 20.47 18.92
CA ASP A 30 6.84 21.33 18.26
C ASP A 30 6.21 20.68 17.03
N CYS A 31 5.16 19.92 17.29
CA CYS A 31 4.19 19.46 16.31
C CYS A 31 3.17 20.58 16.01
N SER A 32 3.62 21.83 15.84
CA SER A 32 2.76 22.97 15.51
C SER A 32 2.17 22.83 14.10
N SER A 33 1.00 23.42 13.88
CA SER A 33 0.40 23.48 12.55
C SER A 33 1.31 24.20 11.55
N GLN A 34 2.01 25.25 11.98
CA GLN A 34 2.97 25.95 11.11
C GLN A 34 4.11 25.03 10.66
N PHE A 35 4.65 24.21 11.57
CA PHE A 35 5.66 23.23 11.18
C PHE A 35 5.10 22.22 10.16
N VAL A 36 3.94 21.64 10.46
CA VAL A 36 3.35 20.59 9.60
C VAL A 36 2.93 21.12 8.24
N ASP A 37 2.30 22.30 8.19
CA ASP A 37 1.63 22.83 7.01
C ASP A 37 2.55 23.70 6.13
N GLU A 38 3.63 24.26 6.68
CA GLU A 38 4.57 25.11 5.94
C GLU A 38 6.00 24.55 5.92
N CYS A 39 6.51 24.03 7.05
CA CYS A 39 7.91 23.58 7.13
C CYS A 39 8.15 22.29 6.38
N LEU A 40 7.34 21.25 6.65
CA LEU A 40 7.49 19.96 6.01
C LEU A 40 7.41 20.07 4.48
N PRO A 41 6.45 20.79 3.88
CA PRO A 41 6.45 21.01 2.43
C PRO A 41 7.72 21.68 1.88
N LEU A 42 8.28 22.66 2.61
CA LEU A 42 9.54 23.29 2.23
C LEU A 42 10.70 22.29 2.29
N LEU A 43 10.81 21.50 3.36
CA LEU A 43 11.84 20.46 3.50
C LEU A 43 11.75 19.42 2.38
N PHE A 44 10.55 18.96 2.04
CA PHE A 44 10.32 18.07 0.90
C PHE A 44 10.66 18.71 -0.45
N THR A 45 10.48 20.03 -0.58
CA THR A 45 10.88 20.79 -1.77
C THR A 45 12.40 20.85 -1.90
N ILE A 46 13.12 21.17 -0.82
CA ILE A 46 14.59 21.15 -0.78
C ILE A 46 15.08 19.73 -1.08
N PHE A 47 14.47 18.71 -0.45
CA PHE A 47 14.82 17.31 -0.66
C PHE A 47 14.68 16.86 -2.10
N ARG A 48 13.58 17.25 -2.76
CA ARG A 48 13.30 16.94 -4.19
C ARG A 48 14.37 17.50 -5.13
N HIS A 49 14.89 18.69 -4.83
CA HIS A 49 15.75 19.45 -5.74
C HIS A 49 17.24 19.41 -5.37
N SER A 50 17.58 18.97 -4.17
CA SER A 50 18.97 18.86 -3.74
C SER A 50 19.73 17.84 -4.57
N LYS A 51 20.92 18.24 -5.03
CA LYS A 51 21.90 17.36 -5.69
C LYS A 51 23.04 16.95 -4.75
N LYS A 52 23.06 17.49 -3.53
CA LYS A 52 24.10 17.22 -2.55
C LYS A 52 23.70 16.09 -1.64
N GLU A 53 24.53 15.08 -1.61
CA GLU A 53 24.32 13.90 -0.77
C GLU A 53 24.22 14.25 0.72
N GLY A 54 25.09 15.13 1.23
CA GLY A 54 25.04 15.58 2.62
C GLY A 54 23.68 16.19 3.01
N THR A 55 23.18 17.14 2.22
CA THR A 55 21.87 17.77 2.44
C THR A 55 20.72 16.76 2.31
N THR A 56 20.79 15.85 1.33
CA THR A 56 19.79 14.79 1.16
C THR A 56 19.72 13.88 2.38
N LEU A 57 20.87 13.43 2.90
CA LEU A 57 20.93 12.55 4.07
C LEU A 57 20.51 13.28 5.35
N LEU A 58 20.83 14.56 5.47
CA LEU A 58 20.40 15.41 6.59
C LEU A 58 18.87 15.55 6.63
N LEU A 59 18.24 15.78 5.48
CA LEU A 59 16.78 15.82 5.35
C LEU A 59 16.13 14.46 5.61
N ALA A 60 16.75 13.37 5.13
CA ALA A 60 16.30 12.02 5.42
C ALA A 60 16.31 11.70 6.92
N ASP A 61 17.35 12.17 7.64
CA ASP A 61 17.44 12.04 9.09
C ASP A 61 16.36 12.87 9.79
N ILE A 62 16.10 14.09 9.32
CA ILE A 62 15.00 14.94 9.80
C ILE A 62 13.65 14.21 9.65
N PHE A 63 13.36 13.65 8.47
CA PHE A 63 12.11 12.94 8.23
C PHE A 63 11.97 11.69 9.11
N SER A 64 13.07 10.94 9.29
CA SER A 64 13.11 9.75 10.16
C SER A 64 12.82 10.11 11.62
N ASN A 65 13.40 11.20 12.12
CA ASN A 65 13.13 11.72 13.47
C ASN A 65 11.67 12.21 13.62
N CYS A 66 11.14 12.90 12.61
CA CYS A 66 9.74 13.37 12.57
C CYS A 66 8.73 12.23 12.63
N TYR A 67 8.99 11.13 11.92
CA TYR A 67 8.08 9.99 11.87
C TYR A 67 8.00 9.23 13.22
N SER A 68 8.99 9.43 14.11
CA SER A 68 9.30 8.74 15.38
C SER A 68 9.77 7.29 15.24
N LYS A 69 10.43 6.83 16.32
CA LYS A 69 10.79 5.43 16.55
C LYS A 69 9.60 4.54 16.96
N GLU A 70 8.39 5.11 17.05
CA GLU A 70 7.20 4.30 17.34
C GLU A 70 6.91 3.37 16.16
N PRO A 71 6.40 2.15 16.41
CA PRO A 71 6.09 1.22 15.34
C PRO A 71 5.07 1.81 14.36
N ILE A 72 5.26 1.53 13.07
CA ILE A 72 4.28 1.84 12.02
C ILE A 72 2.97 1.14 12.39
N LYS A 73 1.85 1.83 12.18
CA LYS A 73 0.52 1.30 12.47
C LYS A 73 0.30 0.00 11.73
N GLU A 74 -0.01 -1.06 12.49
CA GLU A 74 -0.31 -2.36 11.90
C GLU A 74 -1.59 -2.30 11.04
N ILE A 75 -1.53 -2.96 9.89
CA ILE A 75 -2.70 -3.17 9.04
C ILE A 75 -3.52 -4.29 9.66
N ARG A 76 -4.66 -3.92 10.26
CA ARG A 76 -5.59 -4.90 10.81
C ARG A 76 -6.27 -5.66 9.68
N ASP A 77 -6.24 -6.98 9.79
CA ASP A 77 -7.08 -7.85 9.00
C ASP A 77 -8.52 -7.71 9.50
N VAL A 78 -9.32 -6.93 8.78
CA VAL A 78 -10.77 -6.96 8.93
C VAL A 78 -11.25 -8.10 8.04
N GLY A 79 -11.27 -9.30 8.60
CA GLY A 79 -11.89 -10.46 7.95
C GLY A 79 -13.27 -10.08 7.40
N TYR A 80 -13.67 -10.67 6.28
CA TYR A 80 -14.93 -10.35 5.62
C TYR A 80 -16.13 -10.73 6.48
N ILE A 81 -16.64 -9.80 7.29
CA ILE A 81 -17.83 -10.02 8.11
C ILE A 81 -19.06 -9.91 7.20
N GLY A 82 -19.69 -11.03 6.88
CA GLY A 82 -20.98 -11.07 6.16
C GLY A 82 -20.98 -11.76 4.80
N GLY A 83 -19.90 -12.46 4.43
CA GLY A 83 -19.89 -13.32 3.25
C GLY A 83 -20.76 -14.56 3.38
N ALA A 84 -21.06 -15.16 2.23
CA ALA A 84 -21.70 -16.46 2.20
C ALA A 84 -20.80 -17.44 2.95
N ARG A 85 -21.34 -18.14 3.96
CA ARG A 85 -20.67 -19.22 4.69
C ARG A 85 -21.17 -20.53 4.12
N ILE A 86 -20.77 -20.80 2.88
CA ILE A 86 -21.12 -22.01 2.16
C ILE A 86 -20.11 -23.09 2.51
N ASP A 87 -20.59 -24.33 2.57
CA ASP A 87 -19.72 -25.47 2.81
C ASP A 87 -18.56 -25.50 1.77
N PRO A 88 -17.29 -25.61 2.21
CA PRO A 88 -16.13 -25.65 1.32
C PRO A 88 -16.20 -26.73 0.23
N THR A 89 -17.00 -27.78 0.42
CA THR A 89 -17.24 -28.84 -0.58
C THR A 89 -17.91 -28.35 -1.86
N TYR A 90 -18.53 -27.17 -1.86
CA TYR A 90 -19.09 -26.55 -3.06
C TYR A 90 -18.07 -25.74 -3.88
N VAL A 91 -16.83 -25.58 -3.39
CA VAL A 91 -15.76 -24.96 -4.17
C VAL A 91 -15.33 -25.92 -5.28
N ASN A 92 -15.33 -25.43 -6.53
CA ASN A 92 -15.01 -26.23 -7.72
C ASN A 92 -15.85 -27.51 -7.86
N ASN A 93 -17.13 -27.44 -7.51
CA ASN A 93 -18.05 -28.56 -7.58
C ASN A 93 -19.07 -28.36 -8.71
N PRO A 94 -19.28 -29.34 -9.62
CA PRO A 94 -20.28 -29.23 -10.69
C PRO A 94 -21.73 -29.23 -10.18
N GLU A 95 -22.01 -29.76 -9.00
CA GLU A 95 -23.33 -29.78 -8.38
C GLU A 95 -23.86 -28.36 -8.21
N MET A 96 -25.07 -28.09 -8.73
CA MET A 96 -25.72 -26.76 -8.74
C MET A 96 -24.93 -25.63 -9.39
N SER A 97 -23.78 -25.92 -10.03
CA SER A 97 -23.00 -24.90 -10.73
C SER A 97 -23.76 -24.36 -11.94
N ASP A 98 -23.82 -23.04 -12.03
CA ASP A 98 -24.53 -22.30 -13.09
C ASP A 98 -23.56 -21.40 -13.89
N VAL A 99 -22.25 -21.53 -13.63
CA VAL A 99 -21.15 -20.93 -14.39
C VAL A 99 -19.90 -21.81 -14.33
N GLN A 100 -19.13 -21.81 -15.42
CA GLN A 100 -17.81 -22.43 -15.48
C GLN A 100 -16.76 -21.37 -15.82
N PHE A 101 -15.57 -21.50 -15.24
CA PHE A 101 -14.40 -20.72 -15.63
C PHE A 101 -13.38 -21.64 -16.29
N ARG A 102 -12.63 -21.09 -17.24
CA ARG A 102 -11.47 -21.75 -17.82
C ARG A 102 -10.23 -20.97 -17.41
N VAL A 103 -9.42 -21.56 -16.54
CA VAL A 103 -8.20 -20.95 -15.96
C VAL A 103 -7.04 -21.87 -16.31
N GLU A 104 -6.03 -21.35 -17.03
CA GLU A 104 -4.90 -22.17 -17.52
C GLU A 104 -5.35 -23.44 -18.27
N GLY A 105 -6.44 -23.35 -19.03
CA GLY A 105 -7.03 -24.46 -19.78
C GLY A 105 -7.86 -25.46 -18.96
N ARG A 106 -7.85 -25.36 -17.63
CA ARG A 106 -8.62 -26.21 -16.70
C ARG A 106 -10.00 -25.61 -16.43
N VAL A 107 -11.01 -26.47 -16.30
CA VAL A 107 -12.37 -26.05 -15.95
C VAL A 107 -12.47 -25.88 -14.43
N PHE A 108 -13.12 -24.80 -14.01
CA PHE A 108 -13.46 -24.53 -12.62
C PHE A 108 -14.96 -24.26 -12.50
N TYR A 109 -15.68 -25.05 -11.69
CA TYR A 109 -17.12 -24.92 -11.49
C TYR A 109 -17.44 -23.92 -10.38
N ALA A 110 -18.45 -23.07 -10.58
CA ALA A 110 -18.85 -22.09 -9.57
C ALA A 110 -20.34 -21.73 -9.63
N HIS A 111 -20.78 -20.98 -8.61
CA HIS A 111 -22.16 -20.55 -8.42
C HIS A 111 -22.25 -19.03 -8.52
N LYS A 112 -22.93 -18.52 -9.54
CA LYS A 112 -23.04 -17.09 -9.87
C LYS A 112 -23.50 -16.28 -8.67
N ILE A 113 -24.51 -16.75 -7.94
CA ILE A 113 -25.09 -16.01 -6.81
C ILE A 113 -24.07 -15.66 -5.72
N ILE A 114 -23.10 -16.55 -5.46
CA ILE A 114 -22.01 -16.31 -4.50
C ILE A 114 -21.10 -15.19 -5.02
N LEU A 115 -20.72 -15.27 -6.30
CA LEU A 115 -19.77 -14.35 -6.92
C LEU A 115 -20.34 -12.94 -7.13
N VAL A 116 -21.55 -12.83 -7.66
CA VAL A 116 -22.15 -11.53 -8.01
C VAL A 116 -22.57 -10.71 -6.79
N ASN A 117 -22.81 -11.37 -5.66
CA ASN A 117 -23.10 -10.68 -4.39
C ASN A 117 -21.84 -10.14 -3.73
N ALA A 118 -20.71 -10.84 -3.86
CA ALA A 118 -19.46 -10.49 -3.20
C ALA A 118 -18.53 -9.60 -4.03
N SER A 119 -18.67 -9.57 -5.35
CA SER A 119 -17.75 -8.87 -6.26
C SER A 119 -18.48 -8.09 -7.35
N PRO A 120 -18.29 -6.77 -7.41
CA PRO A 120 -18.83 -5.95 -8.50
C PRO A 120 -18.26 -6.36 -9.87
N ARG A 121 -16.98 -6.78 -9.92
CA ARG A 121 -16.36 -7.29 -11.16
C ARG A 121 -17.03 -8.57 -11.65
N PHE A 122 -17.25 -9.56 -10.78
CA PHE A 122 -17.96 -10.79 -11.15
C PHE A 122 -19.40 -10.46 -11.57
N LYS A 123 -20.08 -9.57 -10.86
CA LYS A 123 -21.43 -9.08 -11.23
C LYS A 123 -21.44 -8.51 -12.65
N SER A 124 -20.50 -7.62 -12.98
CA SER A 124 -20.36 -7.05 -14.32
C SER A 124 -20.07 -8.14 -15.37
N MET A 125 -19.10 -9.00 -15.10
CA MET A 125 -18.63 -10.06 -16.00
C MET A 125 -19.69 -11.13 -16.30
N LEU A 126 -20.64 -11.36 -15.37
CA LEU A 126 -21.66 -12.39 -15.47
C LEU A 126 -23.06 -11.84 -15.84
N SER A 127 -23.25 -10.52 -15.85
CA SER A 127 -24.55 -9.87 -16.09
C SER A 127 -25.18 -10.18 -17.45
N THR A 128 -24.38 -10.46 -18.48
CA THR A 128 -24.84 -10.73 -19.86
C THR A 128 -24.88 -12.21 -20.22
N LYS A 129 -24.53 -13.11 -19.29
CA LYS A 129 -24.34 -14.55 -19.56
C LYS A 129 -25.45 -15.43 -18.99
N PHE A 130 -26.69 -14.95 -19.02
CA PHE A 130 -27.89 -15.73 -18.72
C PHE A 130 -28.42 -16.35 -20.02
N SER A 131 -27.84 -17.47 -20.43
CA SER A 131 -28.35 -18.24 -21.56
C SER A 131 -28.97 -19.54 -21.05
N GLU A 132 -30.16 -19.88 -21.54
CA GLU A 132 -30.86 -21.10 -21.18
C GLU A 132 -30.18 -22.31 -21.83
N GLY A 133 -29.76 -23.29 -21.03
CA GLY A 133 -29.39 -24.63 -21.49
C GLY A 133 -27.94 -25.08 -21.22
N VAL A 134 -26.95 -24.20 -21.27
CA VAL A 134 -25.54 -24.55 -21.00
C VAL A 134 -24.88 -23.50 -20.10
N PRO A 135 -24.22 -23.88 -19.00
CA PRO A 135 -23.47 -22.94 -18.18
C PRO A 135 -22.43 -22.20 -19.03
N PRO A 136 -22.40 -20.85 -19.00
CA PRO A 136 -21.42 -20.10 -19.75
C PRO A 136 -20.01 -20.43 -19.25
N VAL A 137 -19.07 -20.59 -20.20
CA VAL A 137 -17.64 -20.72 -19.89
C VAL A 137 -16.99 -19.33 -19.96
N VAL A 138 -16.35 -18.91 -18.87
CA VAL A 138 -15.66 -17.62 -18.75
C VAL A 138 -14.16 -17.86 -18.72
N GLN A 139 -13.45 -17.29 -19.69
CA GLN A 139 -12.00 -17.42 -19.76
C GLN A 139 -11.29 -16.47 -18.78
N ILE A 140 -10.32 -16.99 -18.04
CA ILE A 140 -9.40 -16.24 -17.15
C ILE A 140 -7.97 -16.51 -17.65
N ASN A 141 -7.27 -15.45 -18.08
CA ASN A 141 -5.98 -15.58 -18.78
C ASN A 141 -4.77 -15.19 -17.92
N ASP A 142 -4.93 -14.26 -16.97
CA ASP A 142 -3.80 -13.63 -16.26
C ASP A 142 -3.75 -13.97 -14.77
N ILE A 143 -4.31 -15.12 -14.39
CA ILE A 143 -4.35 -15.60 -13.00
C ILE A 143 -4.06 -17.10 -13.01
N ARG A 144 -3.07 -17.53 -12.23
CA ARG A 144 -2.76 -18.95 -12.03
C ARG A 144 -3.96 -19.69 -11.44
N TYR A 145 -4.12 -20.96 -11.80
CA TYR A 145 -5.24 -21.78 -11.33
C TYR A 145 -5.32 -21.81 -9.80
N ASP A 146 -4.19 -21.97 -9.11
CA ASP A 146 -4.14 -22.09 -7.66
C ASP A 146 -4.53 -20.78 -6.96
N ILE A 147 -4.11 -19.63 -7.51
CA ILE A 147 -4.52 -18.30 -7.03
C ILE A 147 -6.02 -18.08 -7.22
N PHE A 148 -6.56 -18.48 -8.38
CA PHE A 148 -8.00 -18.42 -8.62
C PHE A 148 -8.78 -19.31 -7.66
N GLN A 149 -8.24 -20.49 -7.33
CA GLN A 149 -8.82 -21.38 -6.33
C GLN A 149 -8.84 -20.73 -4.94
N LEU A 150 -7.77 -20.02 -4.54
CA LEU A 150 -7.74 -19.26 -3.27
C LEU A 150 -8.81 -18.16 -3.24
N VAL A 151 -8.98 -17.42 -4.34
CA VAL A 151 -10.06 -16.41 -4.47
C VAL A 151 -11.43 -17.06 -4.28
N MET A 152 -11.66 -18.22 -4.90
CA MET A 152 -12.94 -18.93 -4.77
C MET A 152 -13.15 -19.46 -3.35
N GLN A 153 -12.12 -20.02 -2.71
CA GLN A 153 -12.22 -20.44 -1.31
C GLN A 153 -12.57 -19.28 -0.37
N TYR A 154 -11.95 -18.11 -0.57
CA TYR A 154 -12.29 -16.90 0.18
C TYR A 154 -13.76 -16.52 0.02
N LEU A 155 -14.27 -16.54 -1.22
CA LEU A 155 -15.66 -16.17 -1.53
C LEU A 155 -16.70 -17.13 -0.93
N TYR A 156 -16.43 -18.44 -0.91
CA TYR A 156 -17.36 -19.45 -0.40
C TYR A 156 -17.34 -19.57 1.12
N LYS A 157 -16.17 -19.39 1.75
CA LYS A 157 -16.05 -19.41 3.21
C LYS A 157 -16.51 -18.12 3.86
N GLY A 158 -16.56 -17.03 3.09
CA GLY A 158 -16.88 -15.70 3.58
C GLY A 158 -15.72 -15.09 4.36
N GLY A 159 -14.47 -15.38 3.98
CA GLY A 159 -13.26 -14.88 4.65
C GLY A 159 -12.15 -15.91 4.76
N PHE A 160 -11.01 -15.49 5.32
CA PHE A 160 -9.85 -16.33 5.61
C PHE A 160 -9.65 -16.53 7.12
N GLU A 161 -10.66 -17.08 7.79
CA GLU A 161 -10.39 -17.71 9.08
C GLU A 161 -9.61 -19.01 8.82
N ASN A 162 -8.36 -19.07 9.30
CA ASN A 162 -7.47 -20.25 9.25
C ASN A 162 -7.01 -20.73 7.85
N CYS A 163 -6.96 -19.86 6.83
CA CYS A 163 -6.24 -20.20 5.60
C CYS A 163 -4.78 -19.78 5.70
N GLU A 164 -3.88 -20.75 5.65
CA GLU A 164 -2.45 -20.52 5.41
C GLU A 164 -2.25 -20.30 3.91
N ILE A 165 -1.74 -19.13 3.56
CA ILE A 165 -1.34 -18.79 2.19
C ILE A 165 0.19 -18.73 2.21
N ASP A 166 0.81 -19.36 1.22
CA ASP A 166 2.24 -19.26 1.01
C ASP A 166 2.61 -17.79 0.81
N GLN A 167 3.68 -17.33 1.46
CA GLN A 167 4.18 -15.96 1.32
C GLN A 167 4.46 -15.61 -0.14
N ASN A 168 4.87 -16.59 -0.94
CA ASN A 168 5.13 -16.43 -2.38
C ASN A 168 3.87 -16.10 -3.19
N ASP A 169 2.70 -16.54 -2.72
CA ASP A 169 1.42 -16.36 -3.43
C ASP A 169 0.70 -15.05 -3.07
N VAL A 170 1.10 -14.38 -1.97
CA VAL A 170 0.37 -13.21 -1.44
C VAL A 170 0.28 -12.06 -2.44
N LEU A 171 1.35 -11.78 -3.19
CA LEU A 171 1.37 -10.68 -4.17
C LEU A 171 0.52 -10.98 -5.40
N GLU A 172 0.50 -12.22 -5.87
CA GLU A 172 -0.38 -12.64 -6.96
C GLU A 172 -1.85 -12.65 -6.52
N LEU A 173 -2.11 -13.08 -5.28
CA LEU A 173 -3.44 -13.03 -4.69
C LEU A 173 -3.92 -11.58 -4.52
N MET A 174 -3.03 -10.65 -4.15
CA MET A 174 -3.31 -9.21 -4.10
C MET A 174 -3.73 -8.67 -5.47
N ALA A 175 -3.03 -9.07 -6.54
CA ALA A 175 -3.36 -8.71 -7.91
C ALA A 175 -4.77 -9.22 -8.28
N ALA A 176 -5.06 -10.49 -7.98
CA ALA A 176 -6.37 -11.10 -8.22
C ALA A 176 -7.49 -10.42 -7.40
N ALA A 177 -7.22 -10.09 -6.13
CA ALA A 177 -8.16 -9.38 -5.27
C ALA A 177 -8.54 -8.01 -5.82
N SER A 178 -7.54 -7.25 -6.29
CA SER A 178 -7.75 -5.96 -6.95
C SER A 178 -8.53 -6.12 -8.26
N PHE A 179 -8.15 -7.08 -9.10
CA PHE A 179 -8.82 -7.36 -10.37
C PHE A 179 -10.31 -7.72 -10.18
N PHE A 180 -10.62 -8.58 -9.22
CA PHE A 180 -11.99 -8.96 -8.88
C PHE A 180 -12.71 -7.99 -7.94
N GLN A 181 -12.08 -6.88 -7.55
CA GLN A 181 -12.67 -5.86 -6.66
C GLN A 181 -13.16 -6.47 -5.34
N LEU A 182 -12.29 -7.23 -4.69
CA LEU A 182 -12.53 -7.91 -3.41
C LEU A 182 -11.78 -7.18 -2.30
N ASP A 183 -12.34 -6.08 -1.79
CA ASP A 183 -11.64 -5.20 -0.84
C ASP A 183 -11.20 -5.89 0.46
N GLY A 184 -12.01 -6.82 0.98
CA GLY A 184 -11.64 -7.60 2.16
C GLY A 184 -10.45 -8.52 1.91
N LEU A 185 -10.40 -9.17 0.74
CA LEU A 185 -9.28 -10.00 0.32
C LEU A 185 -8.03 -9.16 0.07
N LEU A 186 -8.21 -7.97 -0.52
CA LEU A 186 -7.12 -7.03 -0.73
C LEU A 186 -6.52 -6.58 0.60
N ARG A 187 -7.36 -6.19 1.58
CA ARG A 187 -6.92 -5.82 2.93
C ARG A 187 -6.18 -6.96 3.64
N PHE A 188 -6.65 -8.20 3.48
CA PHE A 188 -5.96 -9.38 4.00
C PHE A 188 -4.54 -9.49 3.41
N CYS A 189 -4.41 -9.38 2.09
CA CYS A 189 -3.11 -9.44 1.42
C CYS A 189 -2.19 -8.30 1.86
N GLU A 190 -2.74 -7.09 2.06
CA GLU A 190 -2.00 -5.94 2.58
C GLU A 190 -1.46 -6.20 4.00
N SER A 191 -2.28 -6.77 4.88
CA SER A 191 -1.88 -7.13 6.25
C SER A 191 -0.78 -8.20 6.29
N ARG A 192 -0.81 -9.17 5.37
CA ARG A 192 0.25 -10.18 5.25
C ARG A 192 1.52 -9.60 4.67
N SER A 193 1.40 -8.80 3.61
CA SER A 193 2.55 -8.21 2.91
C SER A 193 3.31 -7.23 3.79
N SER A 194 2.63 -6.44 4.63
CA SER A 194 3.30 -5.46 5.50
C SER A 194 4.27 -6.12 6.51
N LYS A 195 3.97 -7.34 6.96
CA LYS A 195 4.83 -8.12 7.86
C LYS A 195 6.09 -8.65 7.19
N LEU A 196 6.13 -8.65 5.86
CA LEU A 196 7.25 -9.12 5.05
C LEU A 196 8.10 -7.96 4.52
N VAL A 197 7.70 -6.70 4.75
CA VAL A 197 8.46 -5.54 4.26
C VAL A 197 9.80 -5.43 4.98
N ASP A 198 10.86 -5.28 4.20
CA ASP A 198 12.23 -5.08 4.67
C ASP A 198 13.00 -4.07 3.80
N LEU A 199 14.30 -3.89 4.09
CA LEU A 199 15.16 -2.96 3.36
C LEU A 199 15.39 -3.37 1.90
N ASP A 200 15.33 -4.66 1.59
CA ASP A 200 15.62 -5.21 0.26
C ASP A 200 14.39 -5.12 -0.65
N ASN A 201 13.18 -5.27 -0.09
CA ASN A 201 11.97 -5.47 -0.88
C ASN A 201 10.99 -4.29 -0.87
N VAL A 202 11.20 -3.25 -0.04
CA VAL A 202 10.25 -2.13 0.12
C VAL A 202 9.88 -1.45 -1.19
N VAL A 203 10.82 -1.30 -2.14
CA VAL A 203 10.55 -0.69 -3.45
C VAL A 203 9.57 -1.54 -4.26
N SER A 204 9.76 -2.86 -4.27
CA SER A 204 8.85 -3.78 -4.95
C SER A 204 7.47 -3.75 -4.28
N MET A 205 7.41 -3.83 -2.95
CA MET A 205 6.16 -3.78 -2.18
C MET A 205 5.39 -2.48 -2.41
N TYR A 206 6.08 -1.34 -2.44
CA TYR A 206 5.49 -0.03 -2.75
C TYR A 206 4.86 -0.03 -4.15
N ILE A 207 5.56 -0.55 -5.15
CA ILE A 207 5.07 -0.60 -6.54
C ILE A 207 3.82 -1.49 -6.62
N HIS A 208 3.84 -2.68 -6.02
CA HIS A 208 2.66 -3.58 -5.99
C HIS A 208 1.47 -2.90 -5.31
N ALA A 209 1.69 -2.26 -4.16
CA ALA A 209 0.65 -1.53 -3.45
C ALA A 209 0.04 -0.40 -4.32
N LYS A 210 0.88 0.31 -5.08
CA LYS A 210 0.42 1.37 -5.98
C LYS A 210 -0.36 0.81 -7.18
N VAL A 211 0.15 -0.24 -7.83
CA VAL A 211 -0.46 -0.86 -9.03
C VAL A 211 -1.83 -1.47 -8.70
N TYR A 212 -1.95 -2.12 -7.55
CA TYR A 212 -3.19 -2.81 -7.15
C TYR A 212 -4.12 -1.97 -6.29
N ASN A 213 -3.81 -0.68 -6.11
CA ASN A 213 -4.57 0.25 -5.26
C ASN A 213 -4.73 -0.27 -3.82
N ALA A 214 -3.69 -0.92 -3.31
CA ALA A 214 -3.58 -1.44 -1.95
C ALA A 214 -3.15 -0.30 -1.00
N LEU A 215 -4.11 0.55 -0.63
CA LEU A 215 -3.85 1.84 0.01
C LEU A 215 -3.17 1.73 1.38
N TYR A 216 -3.45 0.69 2.16
CA TYR A 216 -2.94 0.53 3.51
C TYR A 216 -1.52 -0.04 3.48
N LEU A 217 -1.22 -0.94 2.54
CA LEU A 217 0.16 -1.36 2.29
C LEU A 217 0.99 -0.20 1.72
N LEU A 218 0.40 0.64 0.86
CA LEU A 218 1.07 1.81 0.32
C LEU A 218 1.47 2.79 1.45
N GLU A 219 0.53 3.09 2.35
CA GLU A 219 0.77 3.92 3.53
C GLU A 219 1.82 3.28 4.46
N TYR A 220 1.75 1.97 4.67
CA TYR A 220 2.74 1.23 5.45
C TYR A 220 4.15 1.33 4.85
N CYS A 221 4.29 1.13 3.53
CA CYS A 221 5.57 1.27 2.82
C CYS A 221 6.09 2.71 2.91
N GLN A 222 5.22 3.72 2.84
CA GLN A 222 5.59 5.12 3.03
C GLN A 222 6.10 5.39 4.45
N GLY A 223 5.44 4.82 5.46
CA GLY A 223 5.92 4.86 6.84
C GLY A 223 7.29 4.20 7.00
N PHE A 224 7.48 3.02 6.40
CA PHE A 224 8.76 2.30 6.43
C PHE A 224 9.88 3.07 5.73
N LEU A 225 9.58 3.69 4.59
CA LEU A 225 10.49 4.58 3.86
C LEU A 225 10.89 5.79 4.71
N LEU A 226 9.94 6.42 5.41
CA LEU A 226 10.20 7.56 6.30
C LEU A 226 11.05 7.15 7.50
N GLN A 227 10.71 6.03 8.14
CA GLN A 227 11.39 5.58 9.36
C GLN A 227 12.84 5.12 9.12
N ASN A 228 13.12 4.57 7.94
CA ASN A 228 14.43 4.00 7.59
C ASN A 228 15.14 4.78 6.48
N MET A 229 14.77 6.03 6.23
CA MET A 229 15.16 6.74 5.00
C MET A 229 16.67 6.86 4.83
N VAL A 230 17.41 7.15 5.90
CA VAL A 230 18.88 7.27 5.86
C VAL A 230 19.52 5.94 5.45
N ALA A 231 19.10 4.83 6.08
CA ALA A 231 19.59 3.50 5.75
C ALA A 231 19.25 3.14 4.30
N LEU A 232 18.00 3.35 3.89
CA LEU A 232 17.52 3.01 2.56
C LEU A 232 18.20 3.81 1.44
N LEU A 233 18.52 5.09 1.66
CA LEU A 233 19.22 5.93 0.69
C LEU A 233 20.72 5.62 0.56
N THR A 234 21.29 4.91 1.54
CA THR A 234 22.71 4.52 1.58
C THR A 234 22.92 3.03 1.29
N TYR A 235 21.88 2.22 1.39
CA TYR A 235 21.93 0.77 1.19
C TYR A 235 21.97 0.38 -0.30
N ASP A 236 21.02 0.88 -1.10
CA ASP A 236 20.94 0.62 -2.54
C ASP A 236 20.26 1.76 -3.32
N ASP A 237 20.58 1.87 -4.61
CA ASP A 237 20.08 2.91 -5.52
C ASP A 237 18.58 2.80 -5.86
N SER A 238 17.93 1.68 -5.59
CA SER A 238 16.51 1.43 -5.92
C SER A 238 15.58 2.45 -5.27
N VAL A 239 15.82 2.80 -4.00
CA VAL A 239 15.02 3.83 -3.29
C VAL A 239 15.31 5.22 -3.84
N ARG A 240 16.57 5.51 -4.20
CA ARG A 240 16.92 6.78 -4.87
C ARG A 240 16.21 6.90 -6.21
N LYS A 241 16.15 5.82 -6.99
CA LYS A 241 15.41 5.76 -8.27
C LYS A 241 13.91 5.89 -8.05
N LEU A 242 13.36 5.30 -6.99
CA LEU A 242 11.94 5.43 -6.65
C LEU A 242 11.57 6.90 -6.32
N ILE A 243 12.39 7.56 -5.50
CA ILE A 243 12.11 8.91 -4.98
C ILE A 243 12.46 10.01 -5.99
N PHE A 244 13.63 9.91 -6.63
CA PHE A 244 14.20 10.95 -7.49
C PHE A 244 14.18 10.60 -8.99
N GLY A 245 13.71 9.40 -9.35
CA GLY A 245 13.62 8.97 -10.74
C GLY A 245 12.73 9.86 -11.59
N LYS A 246 12.95 9.82 -12.91
CA LYS A 246 12.13 10.56 -13.87
C LYS A 246 10.66 10.14 -13.72
N LYS A 247 9.78 11.14 -13.57
CA LYS A 247 8.34 11.02 -13.34
C LYS A 247 7.72 9.85 -14.12
N LEU A 248 7.27 8.81 -13.40
CA LEU A 248 6.19 7.96 -13.90
C LEU A 248 4.90 8.80 -13.85
N HIS A 249 4.07 8.78 -14.90
CA HIS A 249 2.79 9.51 -14.88
C HIS A 249 1.98 9.12 -13.63
N ASN A 250 1.44 10.11 -12.90
CA ASN A 250 0.69 9.94 -11.65
C ASN A 250 1.47 9.34 -10.45
N HIS A 251 2.80 9.39 -10.49
CA HIS A 251 3.66 8.83 -9.44
C HIS A 251 4.45 9.93 -8.72
N ASP A 252 3.82 10.59 -7.75
CA ASP A 252 4.52 11.49 -6.82
C ASP A 252 4.74 10.80 -5.47
N VAL A 253 5.86 10.11 -5.36
CA VAL A 253 6.27 9.41 -4.12
C VAL A 253 6.40 10.41 -2.98
N LEU A 254 7.03 11.55 -3.24
CA LEU A 254 7.31 12.58 -2.25
C LEU A 254 6.04 13.20 -1.67
N SER A 255 5.03 13.47 -2.51
CA SER A 255 3.73 13.94 -2.00
C SER A 255 3.06 12.93 -1.07
N GLY A 256 3.16 11.63 -1.37
CA GLY A 256 2.64 10.58 -0.52
C GLY A 256 3.39 10.48 0.82
N LEU A 257 4.73 10.53 0.78
CA LEU A 257 5.57 10.55 1.98
C LEU A 257 5.28 11.79 2.86
N LEU A 258 5.13 12.97 2.24
CA LEU A 258 4.76 14.20 2.95
C LEU A 258 3.42 14.03 3.66
N LEU A 259 2.39 13.52 2.99
CA LEU A 259 1.05 13.34 3.58
C LEU A 259 1.08 12.39 4.79
N VAL A 260 1.80 11.27 4.66
CA VAL A 260 1.97 10.29 5.74
C VAL A 260 2.72 10.89 6.92
N LEU A 261 3.80 11.65 6.67
CA LEU A 261 4.55 12.32 7.73
C LEU A 261 3.71 13.39 8.43
N GLN A 262 2.98 14.22 7.68
CA GLN A 262 2.10 15.24 8.24
C GLN A 262 1.01 14.63 9.11
N THR A 263 0.40 13.53 8.66
CA THR A 263 -0.63 12.80 9.44
C THR A 263 -0.03 12.29 10.75
N ARG A 264 1.12 11.61 10.68
CA ARG A 264 1.82 11.06 11.84
C ARG A 264 2.22 12.14 12.85
N VAL A 265 2.71 13.29 12.40
CA VAL A 265 3.09 14.40 13.29
C VAL A 265 1.87 15.05 13.93
N ARG A 266 0.75 15.17 13.20
CA ARG A 266 -0.51 15.70 13.77
C ARG A 266 -1.11 14.79 14.85
N GLU A 267 -1.03 13.46 14.67
CA GLU A 267 -1.50 12.49 15.67
C GLU A 267 -0.76 12.63 17.01
N LYS A 268 0.52 13.03 16.99
CA LYS A 268 1.34 13.29 18.19
C LYS A 268 1.05 14.62 18.88
N SER A 269 0.38 15.56 18.21
CA SER A 269 0.11 16.88 18.78
C SER A 269 -0.81 16.72 20.02
N PRO A 270 -0.47 17.32 21.17
CA PRO A 270 -1.21 17.15 22.43
C PRO A 270 -2.70 17.58 22.36
N LYS A 271 -3.12 18.27 21.29
CA LYS A 271 -4.54 18.60 21.03
C LYS A 271 -5.39 17.39 20.58
N SER A 272 -4.77 16.30 20.11
CA SER A 272 -5.45 15.04 19.73
C SER A 272 -5.88 14.23 20.96
N ALA A 273 -5.09 14.26 22.04
CA ALA A 273 -5.34 13.51 23.28
C ALA A 273 -6.55 14.01 24.10
N ALA A 274 -7.14 15.15 23.74
CA ALA A 274 -8.29 15.73 24.44
C ALA A 274 -9.67 15.33 23.83
N LYS A 275 -9.70 14.41 22.85
CA LYS A 275 -10.94 14.01 22.14
C LYS A 275 -11.19 12.49 22.01
N SER A 276 -10.50 11.64 22.76
CA SER A 276 -10.85 10.21 22.87
C SER A 276 -11.64 9.91 24.14
#